data_AF-A0A939URR1-F1
#
_entry.id   AF-A0A939URR1-F1
#
_cell.length_a   1.000
_cell.length_b   1.000
_cell.length_c   1.000
_cell.angle_alpha   90.00
_cell.angle_beta   90.00
_cell.angle_gamma   90.00
#
_symmetry.space_group_name_H-M   'P 1'
#
loop_
_entity.id
_entity.type
_entity.pdbx_description
1 polymer ?
#
loop_
_entity_poly.entity_id
_entity_poly.type
_entity_poly.pdbx_seq_one_letter_code
_entity_poly.pdbx_strand_id
1 'polypeptide(L)'
;MSITFSLSAHMIRPERKLTQEEVAAIIASHAKWLARAENRNTGETDGGRRADFSDADLTGFDFSGADLREANFSGSNLKDAKFAGTKLDGARFINASICNTDFSKAELKGADFFRADGLSSKFAGGILKQANFAKALLWDSDLSGADLTNADLHAAQLSDTLFCNATLADADLSRADLDYAHFSNADCKNAIFDYTANTYWAHFDDADLTGASFYGTGIKQEDLEEAKGAFIPLSCPDEGEFVGWTKSGEGYMIKLLIPAEAERKSAANRLSRASAAKTIAIYDENGGEVSEAANGINKGCIFRPGENVESDNKGVWFFISRAEAEYMIVLSDQEDDCDDEETDETEGENDQA
;
A
#
# COMPACT_ATOMS: atom_id res chain seq x y z
N MET A 1 -1.58 -28.64 15.82
CA MET A 1 -2.30 -29.30 14.70
C MET A 1 -1.78 -28.65 13.43
N SER A 2 -1.03 -29.39 12.61
CA SER A 2 -0.54 -28.89 11.33
C SER A 2 -1.72 -28.73 10.38
N ILE A 3 -2.09 -27.49 10.07
CA ILE A 3 -3.06 -27.19 9.03
C ILE A 3 -2.29 -27.29 7.71
N THR A 4 -2.36 -28.45 7.08
CA THR A 4 -1.99 -28.59 5.68
C THR A 4 -3.03 -27.85 4.84
N PHE A 5 -2.77 -26.59 4.50
CA PHE A 5 -3.52 -25.93 3.44
C PHE A 5 -3.21 -26.65 2.13
N SER A 6 -4.23 -27.32 1.59
CA SER A 6 -4.22 -27.90 0.26
C SER A 6 -4.03 -26.76 -0.75
N LEU A 7 -2.80 -26.56 -1.23
CA LEU A 7 -2.52 -25.76 -2.42
C LEU A 7 -3.36 -26.30 -3.57
N SER A 8 -4.46 -25.64 -3.86
CA SER A 8 -5.05 -25.69 -5.20
C SER A 8 -4.06 -24.99 -6.12
N ALA A 9 -3.05 -25.74 -6.59
CA ALA A 9 -2.27 -25.34 -7.75
C ALA A 9 -3.26 -24.96 -8.85
N HIS A 10 -3.37 -23.66 -9.12
CA HIS A 10 -4.11 -23.14 -10.25
C HIS A 10 -3.36 -23.68 -11.47
N MET A 11 -3.79 -24.84 -11.99
CA MET A 11 -3.15 -25.48 -13.14
C MET A 11 -3.36 -24.60 -14.37
N ILE A 12 -2.50 -23.60 -14.53
CA ILE A 12 -2.22 -22.98 -15.81
C ILE A 12 -1.67 -24.11 -16.68
N ARG A 13 -2.40 -24.48 -17.72
CA ARG A 13 -1.96 -25.47 -18.71
C ARG A 13 -1.46 -24.70 -19.93
N PRO A 14 -0.16 -24.39 -20.01
CA PRO A 14 0.40 -23.78 -21.21
C PRO A 14 0.13 -24.68 -22.43
N GLU A 15 -0.09 -24.09 -23.59
CA GLU A 15 -0.49 -24.79 -24.81
C GLU A 15 0.63 -25.70 -25.34
N ARG A 16 1.87 -25.19 -25.39
CA ARG A 16 3.03 -25.89 -25.96
C ARG A 16 4.35 -25.30 -25.49
N LYS A 17 5.34 -26.18 -25.31
CA LYS A 17 6.74 -25.77 -25.11
C LYS A 17 7.34 -25.23 -26.40
N LEU A 18 7.82 -23.99 -26.37
CA LEU A 18 8.55 -23.39 -27.49
C LEU A 18 9.96 -23.98 -27.60
N THR A 19 10.53 -23.98 -28.80
CA THR A 19 11.96 -24.31 -28.99
C THR A 19 12.83 -23.07 -28.84
N GLN A 20 14.15 -23.27 -28.68
CA GLN A 20 15.11 -22.17 -28.60
C GLN A 20 15.10 -21.31 -29.87
N GLU A 21 14.95 -21.92 -31.03
CA GLU A 21 14.88 -21.23 -32.32
C GLU A 21 13.61 -20.38 -32.44
N GLU A 22 12.47 -20.89 -31.96
CA GLU A 22 11.20 -20.14 -31.96
C GLU A 22 11.29 -18.91 -31.06
N VAL A 23 11.80 -19.08 -29.84
CA VAL A 23 12.01 -17.97 -28.90
C VAL A 23 12.99 -16.94 -29.48
N ALA A 24 14.12 -17.38 -30.04
CA ALA A 24 15.08 -16.48 -30.66
C ALA A 24 14.48 -15.71 -31.85
N ALA A 25 13.64 -16.34 -32.66
CA ALA A 25 12.94 -15.69 -33.77
C ALA A 25 11.94 -14.63 -33.27
N ILE A 26 11.21 -14.91 -32.18
CA ILE A 26 10.30 -13.94 -31.56
C ILE A 26 11.09 -12.73 -31.02
N ILE A 27 12.19 -12.96 -30.30
CA ILE A 27 13.05 -11.89 -29.77
C ILE A 27 13.64 -11.04 -30.92
N ALA A 28 14.11 -11.67 -32.00
CA ALA A 28 14.63 -10.95 -33.16
C ALA A 28 13.56 -10.11 -33.86
N SER A 29 12.33 -10.62 -33.97
CA SER A 29 11.18 -9.86 -34.47
C SER A 29 10.82 -8.69 -33.56
N HIS A 30 10.94 -8.87 -32.25
CA HIS A 30 10.68 -7.83 -31.26
C HIS A 30 11.72 -6.70 -31.29
N ALA A 31 13.00 -7.04 -31.46
CA ALA A 31 14.05 -6.04 -31.62
C ALA A 31 13.81 -5.11 -32.82
N LYS A 32 13.33 -5.66 -33.95
CA LYS A 32 12.92 -4.85 -35.12
C LYS A 32 11.73 -3.93 -34.80
N TRP A 33 10.77 -4.43 -34.00
CA TRP A 33 9.60 -3.66 -33.58
C TRP A 33 9.99 -2.48 -32.68
N LEU A 34 10.88 -2.69 -31.70
CA LEU A 34 11.42 -1.62 -30.85
C LEU A 34 12.14 -0.55 -31.68
N ALA A 35 13.00 -0.95 -32.60
CA ALA A 35 13.74 -0.02 -33.47
C ALA A 35 12.81 0.87 -34.30
N ARG A 36 11.66 0.35 -34.74
CA ARG A 36 10.64 1.14 -35.45
C ARG A 36 9.90 2.09 -34.52
N ALA A 37 9.54 1.66 -33.31
CA ALA A 37 8.87 2.52 -32.32
C ALA A 37 9.73 3.75 -31.97
N GLU A 38 11.05 3.56 -31.94
CA GLU A 38 12.03 4.61 -31.69
C GLU A 38 12.28 5.50 -32.94
N ASN A 39 12.22 4.95 -34.17
CA ASN A 39 12.42 5.68 -35.43
C ASN A 39 11.16 5.74 -36.31
N ARG A 40 10.34 6.79 -36.15
CA ARG A 40 9.11 7.04 -36.93
C ARG A 40 9.29 7.31 -38.44
N ASN A 41 10.51 7.28 -38.97
CA ASN A 41 10.82 7.79 -40.32
C ASN A 41 11.46 6.77 -41.28
N THR A 42 11.53 5.48 -40.94
CA THR A 42 12.05 4.46 -41.85
C THR A 42 10.92 3.89 -42.69
N GLY A 43 11.02 4.01 -44.02
CA GLY A 43 10.09 3.41 -44.98
C GLY A 43 10.20 1.88 -45.09
N GLU A 44 10.69 1.20 -44.05
CA GLU A 44 10.91 -0.25 -44.00
C GLU A 44 9.64 -1.00 -43.59
N THR A 45 9.27 -2.00 -44.39
CA THR A 45 7.99 -2.71 -44.29
C THR A 45 8.03 -3.96 -43.40
N ASP A 46 9.20 -4.49 -43.03
CA ASP A 46 9.33 -5.70 -42.20
C ASP A 46 9.41 -5.38 -40.70
N GLY A 47 8.67 -4.35 -40.25
CA GLY A 47 8.82 -3.63 -38.97
C GLY A 47 8.58 -4.40 -37.66
N GLY A 48 8.89 -5.71 -37.64
CA GLY A 48 8.85 -6.57 -36.47
C GLY A 48 7.46 -6.75 -35.88
N ARG A 49 7.39 -7.54 -34.82
CA ARG A 49 6.20 -7.66 -33.98
C ARG A 49 6.61 -7.61 -32.53
N ARG A 50 5.80 -6.97 -31.69
CA ARG A 50 5.89 -7.06 -30.23
C ARG A 50 5.96 -8.54 -29.82
N ALA A 51 6.86 -8.88 -28.90
CA ALA A 51 7.03 -10.26 -28.48
C ALA A 51 5.75 -10.76 -27.82
N ASP A 52 5.27 -11.91 -28.30
CA ASP A 52 4.10 -12.58 -27.76
C ASP A 52 4.46 -14.02 -27.40
N PHE A 53 4.43 -14.28 -26.11
CA PHE A 53 4.74 -15.52 -25.44
C PHE A 53 3.54 -16.00 -24.60
N SER A 54 2.35 -15.42 -24.80
CA SER A 54 1.19 -15.81 -24.00
C SER A 54 0.89 -17.29 -24.13
N ASP A 55 0.48 -17.89 -23.01
CA ASP A 55 0.10 -19.30 -22.90
C ASP A 55 1.19 -20.31 -23.32
N ALA A 56 2.43 -19.87 -23.54
CA ALA A 56 3.55 -20.73 -23.91
C ALA A 56 4.16 -21.44 -22.69
N ASP A 57 4.71 -22.65 -22.89
CA ASP A 57 5.63 -23.24 -21.93
C ASP A 57 7.06 -22.80 -22.25
N LEU A 58 7.60 -21.99 -21.33
CA LEU A 58 8.93 -21.39 -21.35
C LEU A 58 9.75 -21.84 -20.15
N THR A 59 9.41 -23.01 -19.57
CA THR A 59 10.10 -23.55 -18.39
C THR A 59 11.61 -23.66 -18.65
N GLY A 60 12.41 -22.99 -17.82
CA GLY A 60 13.87 -23.01 -17.83
C GLY A 60 14.55 -22.17 -18.91
N PHE A 61 13.81 -21.34 -19.65
CA PHE A 61 14.40 -20.48 -20.69
C PHE A 61 15.25 -19.35 -20.10
N ASP A 62 16.28 -18.95 -20.83
CA ASP A 62 17.16 -17.83 -20.47
C ASP A 62 16.89 -16.62 -21.38
N PHE A 63 16.36 -15.56 -20.77
CA PHE A 63 16.09 -14.25 -21.37
C PHE A 63 17.00 -13.15 -20.80
N SER A 64 18.03 -13.52 -20.03
CA SER A 64 18.88 -12.57 -19.29
C SER A 64 19.48 -11.52 -20.23
N GLY A 65 19.34 -10.25 -19.85
CA GLY A 65 19.86 -9.11 -20.62
C GLY A 65 19.13 -8.79 -21.94
N ALA A 66 18.07 -9.52 -22.30
CA ALA A 66 17.26 -9.17 -23.47
C ALA A 66 16.50 -7.84 -23.27
N ASP A 67 16.15 -7.17 -24.37
CA ASP A 67 15.18 -6.08 -24.37
C ASP A 67 13.82 -6.67 -24.79
N LEU A 68 12.94 -6.79 -23.81
CA LEU A 68 11.60 -7.38 -23.90
C LEU A 68 10.56 -6.41 -23.33
N ARG A 69 10.82 -5.10 -23.44
CA ARG A 69 9.87 -4.06 -23.04
C ARG A 69 8.55 -4.29 -23.74
N GLU A 70 7.49 -4.20 -22.96
CA GLU A 70 6.13 -4.48 -23.39
C GLU A 70 5.86 -5.94 -23.80
N ALA A 71 6.76 -6.91 -23.71
CA ALA A 71 6.45 -8.29 -24.11
C ALA A 71 5.24 -8.89 -23.36
N ASN A 72 4.48 -9.75 -24.04
CA ASN A 72 3.33 -10.43 -23.46
C ASN A 72 3.68 -11.86 -23.06
N PHE A 73 3.66 -12.14 -21.76
CA PHE A 73 3.85 -13.45 -21.13
C PHE A 73 2.59 -13.94 -20.40
N SER A 74 1.44 -13.32 -20.64
CA SER A 74 0.19 -13.64 -19.92
C SER A 74 -0.16 -15.12 -20.07
N GLY A 75 -0.50 -15.80 -18.97
CA GLY A 75 -0.85 -17.22 -18.97
C GLY A 75 0.30 -18.19 -19.27
N SER A 76 1.53 -17.71 -19.49
CA SER A 76 2.68 -18.57 -19.76
C SER A 76 3.17 -19.33 -18.53
N ASN A 77 3.88 -20.44 -18.75
CA ASN A 77 4.65 -21.13 -17.72
C ASN A 77 6.13 -20.78 -17.86
N LEU A 78 6.62 -19.95 -16.96
CA LEU A 78 7.99 -19.44 -16.88
C LEU A 78 8.78 -20.08 -15.73
N LYS A 79 8.30 -21.20 -15.19
CA LYS A 79 8.97 -21.87 -14.07
C LYS A 79 10.47 -22.06 -14.35
N ASP A 80 11.29 -21.69 -13.36
CA ASP A 80 12.76 -21.77 -13.43
C ASP A 80 13.41 -20.95 -14.60
N ALA A 81 12.68 -20.03 -15.23
CA ALA A 81 13.22 -19.15 -16.27
C ALA A 81 14.12 -18.05 -15.68
N LYS A 82 14.94 -17.41 -16.53
CA LYS A 82 15.88 -16.36 -16.14
C LYS A 82 15.63 -15.08 -16.92
N PHE A 83 15.44 -13.99 -16.19
CA PHE A 83 15.25 -12.62 -16.65
C PHE A 83 16.23 -11.65 -15.96
N ALA A 84 17.34 -12.16 -15.43
CA ALA A 84 18.29 -11.33 -14.70
C ALA A 84 18.83 -10.21 -15.61
N GLY A 85 18.68 -8.95 -15.16
CA GLY A 85 19.10 -7.77 -15.93
C GLY A 85 18.36 -7.53 -17.25
N THR A 86 17.22 -8.19 -17.49
CA THR A 86 16.39 -7.99 -18.69
C THR A 86 15.61 -6.68 -18.59
N LYS A 87 15.35 -6.03 -19.74
CA LYS A 87 14.41 -4.90 -19.82
C LYS A 87 13.00 -5.39 -20.09
N LEU A 88 12.09 -5.13 -19.18
CA LEU A 88 10.71 -5.64 -19.14
C LEU A 88 9.69 -4.54 -18.79
N ASP A 89 10.06 -3.26 -18.95
CA ASP A 89 9.13 -2.15 -18.70
C ASP A 89 7.81 -2.37 -19.48
N GLY A 90 6.69 -2.31 -18.78
CA GLY A 90 5.35 -2.54 -19.34
C GLY A 90 5.07 -3.96 -19.83
N ALA A 91 5.93 -4.95 -19.54
CA ALA A 91 5.67 -6.35 -19.87
C ALA A 91 4.50 -6.91 -19.06
N ARG A 92 3.80 -7.90 -19.61
CA ARG A 92 2.59 -8.49 -19.01
C ARG A 92 2.84 -9.94 -18.61
N PHE A 93 2.66 -10.26 -17.35
CA PHE A 93 2.76 -11.59 -16.72
C PHE A 93 1.44 -12.01 -16.08
N ILE A 94 0.31 -11.48 -16.55
CA ILE A 94 -1.01 -11.74 -15.95
C ILE A 94 -1.33 -13.23 -15.96
N ASN A 95 -1.71 -13.77 -14.80
CA ASN A 95 -1.95 -15.20 -14.59
C ASN A 95 -0.80 -16.12 -15.08
N ALA A 96 0.43 -15.62 -15.18
CA ALA A 96 1.58 -16.46 -15.54
C ALA A 96 2.09 -17.25 -14.33
N SER A 97 2.66 -18.43 -14.55
CA SER A 97 3.44 -19.12 -13.53
C SER A 97 4.89 -18.66 -13.64
N ILE A 98 5.36 -17.90 -12.66
CA ILE A 98 6.73 -17.39 -12.54
C ILE A 98 7.47 -18.02 -11.34
N CYS A 99 7.02 -19.19 -10.87
CA CYS A 99 7.65 -19.88 -9.75
C CYS A 99 9.16 -20.09 -9.99
N ASN A 100 9.99 -19.82 -8.98
CA ASN A 100 11.47 -19.90 -9.08
C ASN A 100 12.10 -19.06 -10.22
N THR A 101 11.39 -18.09 -10.79
CA THR A 101 11.93 -17.27 -11.87
C THR A 101 12.88 -16.21 -11.32
N ASP A 102 13.98 -15.97 -12.01
CA ASP A 102 14.98 -14.98 -11.62
C ASP A 102 14.82 -13.66 -12.40
N PHE A 103 14.19 -12.66 -11.79
CA PHE A 103 14.10 -11.28 -12.28
C PHE A 103 15.11 -10.33 -11.59
N SER A 104 16.16 -10.86 -10.95
CA SER A 104 17.12 -10.03 -10.21
C SER A 104 17.68 -8.93 -11.11
N LYS A 105 17.64 -7.68 -10.64
CA LYS A 105 18.12 -6.48 -11.35
C LYS A 105 17.42 -6.21 -12.70
N ALA A 106 16.26 -6.79 -12.97
CA ALA A 106 15.48 -6.47 -14.16
C ALA A 106 14.86 -5.05 -14.09
N GLU A 107 14.67 -4.42 -15.26
CA GLU A 107 13.88 -3.19 -15.39
C GLU A 107 12.42 -3.58 -15.62
N LEU A 108 11.53 -3.33 -14.66
CA LEU A 108 10.15 -3.83 -14.61
C LEU A 108 9.15 -2.70 -14.36
N LYS A 109 9.47 -1.47 -14.77
CA LYS A 109 8.60 -0.33 -14.52
C LYS A 109 7.25 -0.54 -15.19
N GLY A 110 6.17 -0.47 -14.42
CA GLY A 110 4.80 -0.66 -14.91
C GLY A 110 4.51 -2.07 -15.43
N ALA A 111 5.34 -3.07 -15.09
CA ALA A 111 5.06 -4.46 -15.45
C ALA A 111 3.83 -4.99 -14.71
N ASP A 112 3.07 -5.87 -15.35
CA ASP A 112 1.77 -6.34 -14.86
C ASP A 112 1.80 -7.82 -14.49
N PHE A 113 1.93 -8.10 -13.20
CA PHE A 113 1.95 -9.42 -12.57
C PHE A 113 0.61 -9.79 -11.92
N PHE A 114 -0.50 -9.16 -12.34
CA PHE A 114 -1.82 -9.43 -11.77
C PHE A 114 -2.12 -10.94 -11.72
N ARG A 115 -2.37 -11.46 -10.52
CA ARG A 115 -2.64 -12.88 -10.27
C ARG A 115 -1.56 -13.86 -10.77
N ALA A 116 -0.32 -13.41 -10.96
CA ALA A 116 0.79 -14.31 -11.26
C ALA A 116 1.07 -15.25 -10.08
N ASP A 117 1.45 -16.49 -10.38
CA ASP A 117 1.94 -17.46 -9.40
C ASP A 117 3.47 -17.42 -9.36
N GLY A 118 4.02 -16.71 -8.38
CA GLY A 118 5.44 -16.42 -8.24
C GLY A 118 6.08 -16.99 -6.99
N LEU A 119 5.61 -18.14 -6.48
CA LEU A 119 6.26 -18.86 -5.38
C LEU A 119 7.79 -18.93 -5.57
N SER A 120 8.54 -18.48 -4.56
CA SER A 120 10.02 -18.47 -4.53
C SER A 120 10.67 -17.75 -5.72
N SER A 121 10.00 -16.75 -6.30
CA SER A 121 10.56 -15.91 -7.36
C SER A 121 11.54 -14.88 -6.80
N LYS A 122 12.45 -14.38 -7.65
CA LYS A 122 13.50 -13.44 -7.24
C LYS A 122 13.39 -12.14 -8.02
N PHE A 123 13.22 -11.04 -7.32
CA PHE A 123 13.20 -9.67 -7.85
C PHE A 123 14.30 -8.80 -7.24
N ALA A 124 15.24 -9.39 -6.50
CA ALA A 124 16.26 -8.67 -5.74
C ALA A 124 16.99 -7.60 -6.59
N GLY A 125 16.99 -6.36 -6.10
CA GLY A 125 17.58 -5.20 -6.77
C GLY A 125 16.92 -4.79 -8.09
N GLY A 126 15.73 -5.30 -8.42
CA GLY A 126 14.97 -4.92 -9.61
C GLY A 126 14.33 -3.52 -9.51
N ILE A 127 13.98 -2.93 -10.65
CA ILE A 127 13.28 -1.63 -10.73
C ILE A 127 11.81 -1.90 -11.06
N LEU A 128 10.96 -1.97 -10.04
CA LEU A 128 9.54 -2.36 -10.13
C LEU A 128 8.58 -1.19 -9.88
N LYS A 129 9.01 0.04 -10.16
CA LYS A 129 8.17 1.23 -9.98
C LYS A 129 6.84 1.05 -10.71
N GLN A 130 5.73 1.31 -10.02
CA GLN A 130 4.39 1.23 -10.61
C GLN A 130 4.02 -0.18 -11.13
N ALA A 131 4.76 -1.23 -10.74
CA ALA A 131 4.41 -2.59 -11.11
C ALA A 131 3.11 -3.03 -10.40
N ASN A 132 2.32 -3.85 -11.08
CA ASN A 132 1.07 -4.39 -10.55
C ASN A 132 1.26 -5.84 -10.13
N PHE A 133 1.33 -6.09 -8.82
CA PHE A 133 1.32 -7.39 -8.16
C PHE A 133 -0.01 -7.70 -7.49
N ALA A 134 -1.09 -6.97 -7.78
CA ALA A 134 -2.36 -7.19 -7.12
C ALA A 134 -2.81 -8.65 -7.26
N LYS A 135 -3.15 -9.28 -6.13
CA LYS A 135 -3.55 -10.69 -6.01
C LYS A 135 -2.50 -11.71 -6.51
N ALA A 136 -1.25 -11.32 -6.67
CA ALA A 136 -0.17 -12.24 -6.98
C ALA A 136 0.15 -13.16 -5.80
N LEU A 137 0.70 -14.34 -6.10
CA LEU A 137 1.14 -15.32 -5.11
C LEU A 137 2.66 -15.23 -5.02
N LEU A 138 3.21 -14.57 -4.01
CA LEU A 138 4.64 -14.29 -3.90
C LEU A 138 5.26 -14.91 -2.64
N TRP A 139 4.66 -15.95 -2.09
CA TRP A 139 5.24 -16.69 -0.96
C TRP A 139 6.73 -17.01 -1.15
N ASP A 140 7.53 -16.84 -0.10
CA ASP A 140 8.98 -17.14 -0.10
C ASP A 140 9.76 -16.40 -1.22
N SER A 141 9.24 -15.30 -1.75
CA SER A 141 9.92 -14.53 -2.80
C SER A 141 10.90 -13.52 -2.22
N ASP A 142 11.93 -13.19 -3.02
CA ASP A 142 12.95 -12.22 -2.65
C ASP A 142 12.81 -10.92 -3.43
N LEU A 143 12.30 -9.88 -2.79
CA LEU A 143 12.24 -8.50 -3.29
C LEU A 143 13.27 -7.59 -2.60
N SER A 144 14.31 -8.15 -1.98
CA SER A 144 15.31 -7.37 -1.24
C SER A 144 16.01 -6.34 -2.14
N GLY A 145 16.11 -5.10 -1.66
CA GLY A 145 16.73 -4.00 -2.40
C GLY A 145 15.99 -3.57 -3.68
N ALA A 146 14.79 -4.08 -3.94
CA ALA A 146 13.99 -3.71 -5.10
C ALA A 146 13.36 -2.31 -4.92
N ASP A 147 13.15 -1.61 -6.04
CA ASP A 147 12.42 -0.34 -6.06
C ASP A 147 10.97 -0.55 -6.49
N LEU A 148 10.07 -0.65 -5.50
CA LEU A 148 8.62 -0.85 -5.61
C LEU A 148 7.85 0.46 -5.43
N THR A 149 8.48 1.62 -5.68
CA THR A 149 7.81 2.92 -5.50
C THR A 149 6.51 2.99 -6.32
N ASN A 150 5.38 3.32 -5.66
CA ASN A 150 4.03 3.32 -6.23
C ASN A 150 3.57 1.95 -6.81
N ALA A 151 4.13 0.82 -6.38
CA ALA A 151 3.66 -0.50 -6.81
C ALA A 151 2.31 -0.86 -6.15
N ASP A 152 1.50 -1.62 -6.87
CA ASP A 152 0.24 -2.17 -6.37
C ASP A 152 0.46 -3.63 -5.94
N LEU A 153 0.44 -3.91 -4.64
CA LEU A 153 0.51 -5.24 -4.04
C LEU A 153 -0.83 -5.60 -3.35
N HIS A 154 -1.93 -4.94 -3.73
CA HIS A 154 -3.24 -5.12 -3.10
C HIS A 154 -3.67 -6.58 -3.11
N ALA A 155 -4.02 -7.10 -1.94
CA ALA A 155 -4.45 -8.49 -1.73
C ALA A 155 -3.45 -9.55 -2.23
N ALA A 156 -2.17 -9.21 -2.39
CA ALA A 156 -1.12 -10.18 -2.69
C ALA A 156 -0.89 -11.13 -1.51
N GLN A 157 -0.38 -12.32 -1.81
CA GLN A 157 0.06 -13.27 -0.79
C GLN A 157 1.57 -13.14 -0.63
N LEU A 158 1.99 -12.48 0.45
CA LEU A 158 3.39 -12.08 0.69
C LEU A 158 3.99 -12.77 1.91
N SER A 159 3.43 -13.89 2.37
CA SER A 159 3.98 -14.59 3.53
C SER A 159 5.42 -15.07 3.24
N ASP A 160 6.31 -14.97 4.21
CA ASP A 160 7.75 -15.26 4.10
C ASP A 160 8.48 -14.44 3.01
N THR A 161 7.90 -13.33 2.53
CA THR A 161 8.52 -12.52 1.47
C THR A 161 9.57 -11.56 2.04
N LEU A 162 10.71 -11.46 1.36
CA LEU A 162 11.81 -10.58 1.76
C LEU A 162 11.72 -9.22 1.06
N PHE A 163 11.58 -8.16 1.83
CA PHE A 163 11.62 -6.76 1.40
C PHE A 163 12.82 -6.00 2.01
N CYS A 164 13.83 -6.71 2.52
CA CYS A 164 14.98 -6.11 3.18
C CYS A 164 15.67 -5.06 2.30
N ASN A 165 15.84 -3.84 2.80
CA ASN A 165 16.40 -2.69 2.06
C ASN A 165 15.62 -2.28 0.78
N ALA A 166 14.40 -2.76 0.58
CA ALA A 166 13.58 -2.36 -0.56
C ALA A 166 13.01 -0.94 -0.39
N THR A 167 12.63 -0.30 -1.49
CA THR A 167 11.89 0.97 -1.49
C THR A 167 10.43 0.70 -1.85
N LEU A 168 9.52 0.82 -0.90
CA LEU A 168 8.07 0.67 -1.03
C LEU A 168 7.32 2.00 -0.83
N ALA A 169 7.99 3.14 -1.05
CA ALA A 169 7.36 4.44 -0.90
C ALA A 169 6.09 4.54 -1.77
N ASP A 170 4.98 4.97 -1.15
CA ASP A 170 3.65 5.10 -1.75
C ASP A 170 3.09 3.77 -2.35
N ALA A 171 3.61 2.60 -1.96
CA ALA A 171 3.10 1.31 -2.42
C ALA A 171 1.80 0.93 -1.69
N ASP A 172 0.88 0.25 -2.40
CA ASP A 172 -0.36 -0.26 -1.84
C ASP A 172 -0.20 -1.75 -1.48
N LEU A 173 -0.08 -2.07 -0.19
CA LEU A 173 -0.07 -3.44 0.33
C LEU A 173 -1.41 -3.80 1.00
N SER A 174 -2.47 -3.03 0.76
CA SER A 174 -3.73 -3.21 1.46
C SER A 174 -4.30 -4.61 1.22
N ARG A 175 -4.85 -5.23 2.27
CA ARG A 175 -5.38 -6.60 2.27
C ARG A 175 -4.37 -7.70 1.92
N ALA A 176 -3.08 -7.41 1.82
CA ALA A 176 -2.07 -8.44 1.62
C ALA A 176 -1.96 -9.36 2.84
N ASP A 177 -1.51 -10.60 2.62
CA ASP A 177 -1.06 -11.49 3.69
C ASP A 177 0.44 -11.24 3.93
N LEU A 178 0.81 -10.85 5.15
CA LEU A 178 2.17 -10.45 5.52
C LEU A 178 2.82 -11.40 6.56
N ASP A 179 2.32 -12.62 6.72
CA ASP A 179 2.82 -13.54 7.76
C ASP A 179 4.30 -13.82 7.54
N TYR A 180 5.17 -13.58 8.53
CA TYR A 180 6.62 -13.68 8.36
C TYR A 180 7.25 -12.82 7.23
N ALA A 181 6.59 -11.74 6.78
CA ALA A 181 7.22 -10.83 5.81
C ALA A 181 8.31 -9.98 6.46
N HIS A 182 9.44 -9.77 5.77
CA HIS A 182 10.61 -9.07 6.31
C HIS A 182 10.83 -7.71 5.64
N PHE A 183 10.60 -6.62 6.36
CA PHE A 183 10.79 -5.24 5.89
C PHE A 183 12.03 -4.56 6.47
N SER A 184 13.01 -5.32 6.99
CA SER A 184 14.11 -4.70 7.72
C SER A 184 14.89 -3.69 6.85
N ASN A 185 15.08 -2.47 7.35
CA ASN A 185 15.68 -1.34 6.61
C ASN A 185 14.94 -0.90 5.32
N ALA A 186 13.68 -1.30 5.12
CA ALA A 186 12.90 -0.87 3.96
C ALA A 186 12.44 0.59 4.08
N ASP A 187 12.33 1.30 2.96
CA ASP A 187 11.67 2.62 2.89
C ASP A 187 10.19 2.41 2.55
N CYS A 188 9.33 2.49 3.56
CA CYS A 188 7.89 2.25 3.46
C CYS A 188 7.09 3.55 3.66
N LYS A 189 7.69 4.71 3.33
CA LYS A 189 7.01 6.01 3.46
C LYS A 189 5.68 6.02 2.73
N ASN A 190 4.63 6.48 3.41
CA ASN A 190 3.26 6.54 2.89
C ASN A 190 2.71 5.21 2.33
N ALA A 191 3.36 4.06 2.60
CA ALA A 191 2.85 2.78 2.15
C ALA A 191 1.52 2.46 2.86
N ILE A 192 0.62 1.81 2.14
CA ILE A 192 -0.73 1.48 2.64
C ILE A 192 -0.73 0.00 3.05
N PHE A 193 -0.72 -0.28 4.35
CA PHE A 193 -0.87 -1.62 4.92
C PHE A 193 -2.31 -1.89 5.37
N ASP A 194 -3.27 -1.10 4.93
CA ASP A 194 -4.64 -1.18 5.46
C ASP A 194 -5.26 -2.56 5.25
N TYR A 195 -5.89 -3.08 6.30
CA TYR A 195 -6.57 -4.37 6.33
C TYR A 195 -5.67 -5.56 5.94
N THR A 196 -4.34 -5.44 6.01
CA THR A 196 -3.45 -6.59 5.84
C THR A 196 -3.82 -7.68 6.84
N ALA A 197 -3.95 -8.90 6.33
CA ALA A 197 -4.23 -10.07 7.13
C ALA A 197 -2.93 -10.73 7.60
N ASN A 198 -3.04 -11.56 8.63
CA ASN A 198 -1.94 -12.40 9.14
C ASN A 198 -0.62 -11.64 9.27
N THR A 199 -0.61 -10.50 9.96
CA THR A 199 0.61 -9.73 10.19
C THR A 199 1.47 -10.30 11.33
N TYR A 200 1.26 -11.57 11.68
CA TYR A 200 2.01 -12.19 12.78
C TYR A 200 3.46 -12.35 12.34
N TRP A 201 4.39 -11.93 13.19
CA TRP A 201 5.81 -12.00 12.89
C TRP A 201 6.27 -11.25 11.63
N ALA A 202 5.48 -10.29 11.15
CA ALA A 202 5.99 -9.32 10.18
C ALA A 202 7.06 -8.47 10.86
N HIS A 203 8.24 -8.39 10.24
CA HIS A 203 9.42 -7.73 10.81
C HIS A 203 9.62 -6.36 10.18
N PHE A 204 9.61 -5.30 10.99
CA PHE A 204 9.78 -3.91 10.53
C PHE A 204 11.05 -3.24 11.09
N ASP A 205 12.03 -4.04 11.53
CA ASP A 205 13.24 -3.53 12.18
C ASP A 205 13.95 -2.50 11.29
N ASP A 206 14.19 -1.31 11.82
CA ASP A 206 14.81 -0.20 11.11
C ASP A 206 14.06 0.35 9.87
N ALA A 207 12.86 -0.15 9.55
CA ALA A 207 12.07 0.30 8.40
C ALA A 207 11.56 1.74 8.59
N ASP A 208 11.51 2.53 7.53
CA ASP A 208 10.94 3.87 7.56
C ASP A 208 9.45 3.84 7.20
N LEU A 209 8.60 3.90 8.21
CA LEU A 209 7.15 3.87 8.14
C LEU A 209 6.52 5.28 8.20
N THR A 210 7.30 6.34 7.96
CA THR A 210 6.80 7.71 8.01
C THR A 210 5.60 7.89 7.08
N GLY A 211 4.44 8.23 7.64
CA GLY A 211 3.21 8.45 6.88
C GLY A 211 2.49 7.18 6.43
N ALA A 212 3.02 5.99 6.69
CA ALA A 212 2.37 4.72 6.38
C ALA A 212 1.02 4.58 7.09
N SER A 213 0.10 3.82 6.50
CA SER A 213 -1.21 3.53 7.08
C SER A 213 -1.33 2.06 7.45
N PHE A 214 -1.90 1.79 8.63
CA PHE A 214 -2.10 0.45 9.19
C PHE A 214 -3.55 0.22 9.62
N TYR A 215 -4.49 0.90 8.97
CA TYR A 215 -5.89 0.89 9.37
C TYR A 215 -6.49 -0.52 9.26
N GLY A 216 -7.16 -0.99 10.32
CA GLY A 216 -7.81 -2.31 10.31
C GLY A 216 -6.84 -3.50 10.30
N THR A 217 -5.56 -3.28 10.66
CA THR A 217 -4.56 -4.35 10.81
C THR A 217 -4.51 -4.88 12.25
N GLY A 218 -3.89 -6.05 12.42
CA GLY A 218 -3.61 -6.62 13.74
C GLY A 218 -2.30 -6.15 14.38
N ILE A 219 -1.55 -5.27 13.70
CA ILE A 219 -0.23 -4.78 14.13
C ILE A 219 -0.39 -3.89 15.36
N LYS A 220 0.43 -4.14 16.37
CA LYS A 220 0.47 -3.39 17.62
C LYS A 220 1.72 -2.53 17.68
N GLN A 221 1.73 -1.57 18.62
CA GLN A 221 2.88 -0.70 18.84
C GLN A 221 4.16 -1.49 19.17
N GLU A 222 4.03 -2.58 19.91
CA GLU A 222 5.13 -3.50 20.27
C GLU A 222 5.81 -4.11 19.03
N ASP A 223 5.04 -4.36 17.96
CA ASP A 223 5.55 -4.94 16.72
C ASP A 223 6.39 -3.93 15.90
N LEU A 224 6.27 -2.63 16.21
CA LEU A 224 6.92 -1.53 15.47
C LEU A 224 7.95 -0.76 16.31
N GLU A 225 8.38 -1.29 17.47
CA GLU A 225 9.31 -0.59 18.37
C GLU A 225 10.65 -0.23 17.70
N GLU A 226 11.13 -1.08 16.78
CA GLU A 226 12.38 -0.87 16.05
C GLU A 226 12.20 -0.12 14.73
N ALA A 227 10.96 0.20 14.34
CA ALA A 227 10.67 0.91 13.12
C ALA A 227 10.78 2.44 13.30
N LYS A 228 11.24 3.12 12.25
CA LYS A 228 11.37 4.58 12.18
C LYS A 228 10.09 5.19 11.64
N GLY A 229 9.65 6.31 12.20
CA GLY A 229 8.50 7.05 11.67
C GLY A 229 7.16 6.28 11.72
N ALA A 230 7.16 5.09 12.31
CA ALA A 230 6.00 4.24 12.47
C ALA A 230 4.99 4.96 13.34
N PHE A 231 3.85 5.24 12.72
CA PHE A 231 2.77 5.91 13.39
C PHE A 231 1.50 5.07 13.21
N ILE A 232 1.24 4.18 14.17
CA ILE A 232 -0.04 3.47 14.23
C ILE A 232 -1.06 4.46 14.81
N PRO A 233 -2.11 4.85 14.07
CA PRO A 233 -3.23 5.53 14.71
C PRO A 233 -3.76 4.59 15.77
N LEU A 234 -3.57 4.97 17.02
CA LEU A 234 -4.17 4.28 18.16
C LEU A 234 -5.67 4.21 17.86
N SER A 235 -6.31 3.05 18.01
CA SER A 235 -7.78 3.07 18.03
C SER A 235 -8.20 3.95 19.20
N CYS A 236 -9.19 4.82 18.99
CA CYS A 236 -9.75 5.61 20.09
C CYS A 236 -10.15 4.64 21.21
N PRO A 237 -9.62 4.79 22.43
CA PRO A 237 -9.97 3.89 23.53
C PRO A 237 -11.49 3.84 23.70
N ASP A 238 -12.05 2.63 23.79
CA ASP A 238 -13.51 2.44 23.93
C ASP A 238 -14.01 2.90 25.31
N GLU A 239 -13.15 2.88 26.34
CA GLU A 239 -13.47 3.23 27.73
C GLU A 239 -12.37 4.10 28.36
N GLY A 240 -12.67 4.71 29.51
CA GLY A 240 -11.71 5.43 30.34
C GLY A 240 -11.36 6.83 29.88
N GLU A 241 -10.90 7.69 30.78
CA GLU A 241 -10.44 9.04 30.44
C GLU A 241 -9.05 9.01 29.81
N PHE A 242 -8.81 9.87 28.81
CA PHE A 242 -7.48 10.00 28.22
C PHE A 242 -7.26 11.39 27.62
N VAL A 243 -6.01 11.67 27.25
CA VAL A 243 -5.61 12.93 26.61
C VAL A 243 -5.65 12.76 25.10
N GLY A 244 -6.39 13.63 24.42
CA GLY A 244 -6.34 13.80 22.97
C GLY A 244 -5.70 15.14 22.59
N TRP A 245 -5.48 15.34 21.30
CA TRP A 245 -4.87 16.54 20.73
C TRP A 245 -5.62 17.01 19.50
N THR A 246 -5.68 18.31 19.28
CA THR A 246 -6.16 18.89 18.02
C THR A 246 -5.29 20.06 17.63
N LYS A 247 -5.39 20.52 16.38
CA LYS A 247 -4.61 21.64 15.85
C LYS A 247 -5.55 22.74 15.37
N SER A 248 -5.31 23.97 15.82
CA SER A 248 -6.08 25.13 15.38
C SER A 248 -5.76 25.48 13.92
N GLY A 249 -6.59 26.31 13.29
CA GLY A 249 -6.35 26.86 11.97
C GLY A 249 -5.11 27.75 11.92
N GLU A 250 -4.73 28.33 13.06
CA GLU A 250 -3.50 29.12 13.23
C GLU A 250 -2.26 28.23 13.49
N GLY A 251 -2.44 26.91 13.56
CA GLY A 251 -1.35 25.95 13.77
C GLY A 251 -1.01 25.67 15.24
N TYR A 252 -1.76 26.21 16.20
CA TYR A 252 -1.55 25.95 17.63
C TYR A 252 -1.96 24.54 18.01
N MET A 253 -1.19 23.94 18.91
CA MET A 253 -1.45 22.61 19.44
C MET A 253 -2.34 22.69 20.67
N ILE A 254 -3.51 22.08 20.59
CA ILE A 254 -4.53 22.11 21.64
C ILE A 254 -4.55 20.74 22.31
N LYS A 255 -4.32 20.73 23.62
CA LYS A 255 -4.38 19.53 24.46
C LYS A 255 -5.78 19.38 25.05
N LEU A 256 -6.40 18.24 24.82
CA LEU A 256 -7.77 17.93 25.24
C LEU A 256 -7.77 16.80 26.27
N LEU A 257 -8.67 16.87 27.24
CA LEU A 257 -9.13 15.74 28.02
C LEU A 257 -10.39 15.20 27.36
N ILE A 258 -10.38 13.91 27.01
CA ILE A 258 -11.56 13.17 26.56
C ILE A 258 -12.12 12.43 27.77
N PRO A 259 -13.28 12.84 28.32
CA PRO A 259 -13.86 12.23 29.50
C PRO A 259 -14.29 10.78 29.27
N ALA A 260 -14.30 9.96 30.32
CA ALA A 260 -14.65 8.53 30.25
C ALA A 260 -16.07 8.30 29.69
N GLU A 261 -16.98 9.24 29.97
CA GLU A 261 -18.39 9.23 29.59
C GLU A 261 -18.67 9.78 28.18
N ALA A 262 -17.66 10.33 27.49
CA ALA A 262 -17.84 10.82 26.13
C ALA A 262 -18.12 9.66 25.16
N GLU A 263 -19.16 9.80 24.34
CA GLU A 263 -19.41 8.90 23.21
C GLU A 263 -18.33 9.12 22.15
N ARG A 264 -17.75 8.03 21.65
CA ARG A 264 -16.58 8.06 20.78
C ARG A 264 -16.86 7.37 19.45
N LYS A 265 -16.32 7.90 18.37
CA LYS A 265 -16.24 7.23 17.07
C LYS A 265 -14.86 7.45 16.48
N SER A 266 -14.21 6.36 16.10
CA SER A 266 -13.03 6.42 15.23
C SER A 266 -13.52 6.69 13.80
N ALA A 267 -13.06 7.76 13.17
CA ALA A 267 -13.27 7.94 11.73
C ALA A 267 -12.19 7.20 10.94
N ALA A 268 -12.47 6.96 9.66
CA ALA A 268 -11.56 6.24 8.77
C ALA A 268 -10.23 6.99 8.50
N ASN A 269 -10.15 8.27 8.87
CA ASN A 269 -9.08 9.19 8.47
C ASN A 269 -8.28 9.77 9.67
N ARG A 270 -7.56 8.93 10.43
CA ARG A 270 -6.68 9.30 11.59
C ARG A 270 -7.35 10.13 12.72
N LEU A 271 -8.59 10.55 12.51
CA LEU A 271 -9.39 11.44 13.34
C LEU A 271 -10.34 10.60 14.17
N SER A 272 -10.47 10.97 15.43
CA SER A 272 -11.49 10.48 16.33
C SER A 272 -12.45 11.60 16.66
N ARG A 273 -13.68 11.23 16.99
CA ARG A 273 -14.73 12.16 17.37
C ARG A 273 -15.27 11.79 18.73
N ALA A 274 -15.32 12.76 19.63
CA ALA A 274 -15.91 12.60 20.96
C ALA A 274 -17.12 13.53 21.11
N SER A 275 -18.16 13.09 21.81
CA SER A 275 -19.31 13.95 22.13
C SER A 275 -18.95 15.07 23.11
N ALA A 276 -17.90 14.88 23.91
CA ALA A 276 -17.41 15.87 24.87
C ALA A 276 -15.89 15.88 24.94
N ALA A 277 -15.32 17.07 25.15
CA ALA A 277 -13.90 17.26 25.44
C ALA A 277 -13.73 18.49 26.34
N LYS A 278 -12.64 18.53 27.10
CA LYS A 278 -12.23 19.68 27.90
C LYS A 278 -10.84 20.15 27.49
N THR A 279 -10.67 21.45 27.28
CA THR A 279 -9.35 22.00 26.93
C THR A 279 -8.47 22.03 28.17
N ILE A 280 -7.30 21.38 28.09
CA ILE A 280 -6.31 21.38 29.17
C ILE A 280 -5.35 22.57 29.01
N ALA A 281 -4.78 22.73 27.81
CA ALA A 281 -3.78 23.72 27.50
C ALA A 281 -3.70 23.95 25.98
N ILE A 282 -3.11 25.07 25.57
CA ILE A 282 -2.90 25.43 24.16
C ILE A 282 -1.46 25.92 24.02
N TYR A 283 -0.77 25.47 22.97
CA TYR A 283 0.64 25.77 22.74
C TYR A 283 0.88 26.38 21.35
N ASP A 284 1.70 27.41 21.27
CA ASP A 284 2.22 27.95 20.01
C ASP A 284 3.33 27.08 19.41
N GLU A 285 3.84 27.47 18.24
CA GLU A 285 4.92 26.75 17.52
C GLU A 285 6.24 26.66 18.31
N ASN A 286 6.45 27.55 19.29
CA ASN A 286 7.63 27.59 20.15
C ASN A 286 7.38 26.91 21.52
N GLY A 287 6.18 26.37 21.75
CA GLY A 287 5.76 25.75 23.00
C GLY A 287 5.29 26.72 24.08
N GLY A 288 5.07 28.00 23.75
CA GLY A 288 4.48 29.00 24.64
C GLY A 288 2.99 28.76 24.86
N GLU A 289 2.49 29.03 26.07
CA GLU A 289 1.05 28.87 26.37
C GLU A 289 0.21 29.99 25.76
N VAL A 290 -0.91 29.61 25.16
CA VAL A 290 -1.88 30.52 24.53
C VAL A 290 -3.20 30.47 25.30
N SER A 291 -3.85 31.63 25.47
CA SER A 291 -5.09 31.73 26.26
C SER A 291 -6.34 31.28 25.51
N GLU A 292 -6.32 31.28 24.19
CA GLU A 292 -7.47 30.96 23.34
C GLU A 292 -6.98 30.49 21.96
N ALA A 293 -7.69 29.53 21.38
CA ALA A 293 -7.54 29.18 19.98
C ALA A 293 -8.91 28.86 19.38
N ALA A 294 -9.12 29.19 18.12
CA ALA A 294 -10.35 28.90 17.41
C ALA A 294 -10.06 28.20 16.09
N ASN A 295 -11.11 27.55 15.57
CA ASN A 295 -11.31 27.26 14.17
C ASN A 295 -10.18 26.49 13.45
N GLY A 296 -10.37 25.20 13.24
CA GLY A 296 -9.51 24.33 12.43
C GLY A 296 -10.36 23.18 11.88
N ILE A 297 -9.99 21.92 12.17
CA ILE A 297 -10.86 20.76 11.91
C ILE A 297 -12.18 20.79 12.71
N ASN A 298 -12.22 21.53 13.82
CA ASN A 298 -13.39 21.76 14.65
C ASN A 298 -14.02 23.11 14.32
N LYS A 299 -14.70 23.21 13.17
CA LYS A 299 -15.39 24.44 12.74
C LYS A 299 -16.38 24.90 13.82
N GLY A 300 -16.36 26.17 14.17
CA GLY A 300 -17.24 26.78 15.18
C GLY A 300 -16.80 26.61 16.64
N CYS A 301 -15.84 25.73 16.95
CA CYS A 301 -15.37 25.53 18.32
C CYS A 301 -14.34 26.59 18.75
N ILE A 302 -14.44 27.04 20.01
CA ILE A 302 -13.44 27.88 20.68
C ILE A 302 -12.85 27.11 21.85
N PHE A 303 -11.52 27.06 21.91
CA PHE A 303 -10.78 26.35 22.94
C PHE A 303 -10.18 27.35 23.92
N ARG A 304 -10.44 27.15 25.23
CA ARG A 304 -9.84 27.92 26.32
C ARG A 304 -9.37 27.00 27.43
N PRO A 305 -8.12 27.11 27.93
CA PRO A 305 -7.62 26.24 28.99
C PRO A 305 -8.54 26.22 30.21
N GLY A 306 -8.95 25.01 30.63
CA GLY A 306 -9.85 24.79 31.76
C GLY A 306 -11.34 24.74 31.42
N GLU A 307 -11.75 25.07 30.19
CA GLU A 307 -13.15 25.10 29.75
C GLU A 307 -13.53 23.83 28.96
N ASN A 308 -14.81 23.46 29.05
CA ASN A 308 -15.38 22.42 28.17
C ASN A 308 -15.50 22.98 26.76
N VAL A 309 -15.30 22.13 25.76
CA VAL A 309 -15.40 22.52 24.35
C VAL A 309 -16.87 22.49 23.94
N GLU A 310 -17.42 23.65 23.58
CA GLU A 310 -18.76 23.77 23.01
C GLU A 310 -18.72 23.43 21.51
N SER A 311 -19.55 22.48 21.06
CA SER A 311 -19.64 22.03 19.66
C SER A 311 -21.11 21.98 19.22
N ASP A 312 -21.39 22.45 18.00
CA ASP A 312 -22.73 22.59 17.41
C ASP A 312 -23.31 21.23 16.96
N ASN A 313 -23.45 20.27 17.88
CA ASN A 313 -23.97 18.91 17.67
C ASN A 313 -23.12 17.97 16.79
N LYS A 314 -22.01 18.43 16.20
CA LYS A 314 -21.12 17.58 15.38
C LYS A 314 -20.03 16.85 16.17
N GLY A 315 -19.89 17.11 17.47
CA GLY A 315 -18.85 16.54 18.34
C GLY A 315 -17.49 17.24 18.19
N VAL A 316 -16.49 16.80 18.95
CA VAL A 316 -15.13 17.34 18.93
C VAL A 316 -14.22 16.34 18.23
N TRP A 317 -13.61 16.78 17.13
CA TRP A 317 -12.60 16.06 16.37
C TRP A 317 -11.23 16.21 17.00
N PHE A 318 -10.54 15.10 17.20
CA PHE A 318 -9.23 15.05 17.83
C PHE A 318 -8.41 13.87 17.31
N PHE A 319 -7.13 13.92 17.64
CA PHE A 319 -6.15 12.88 17.45
C PHE A 319 -5.75 12.33 18.82
N ILE A 320 -5.40 11.06 18.92
CA ILE A 320 -5.12 10.43 20.21
C ILE A 320 -3.73 10.84 20.71
N SER A 321 -2.82 11.17 19.81
CA SER A 321 -1.47 11.62 20.08
C SER A 321 -1.21 13.04 19.57
N ARG A 322 -0.23 13.70 20.19
CA ARG A 322 0.23 15.02 19.77
C ARG A 322 0.84 14.99 18.37
N ALA A 323 1.61 13.94 18.08
CA ALA A 323 2.31 13.78 16.81
C ALA A 323 1.33 13.72 15.63
N GLU A 324 0.21 13.00 15.75
CA GLU A 324 -0.86 13.00 14.73
C GLU A 324 -1.36 14.40 14.42
N ALA A 325 -1.66 15.18 15.46
CA ALA A 325 -2.15 16.54 15.31
C ALA A 325 -1.09 17.45 14.67
N GLU A 326 0.20 17.24 14.94
CA GLU A 326 1.30 18.02 14.36
C GLU A 326 1.47 17.78 12.85
N TYR A 327 1.36 16.52 12.40
CA TYR A 327 1.52 16.11 10.99
C TYR A 327 0.39 16.55 10.05
N MET A 328 -0.73 17.04 10.60
CA MET A 328 -1.81 17.58 9.78
C MET A 328 -1.43 18.90 9.09
N ILE A 329 -1.60 18.92 7.77
CA ILE A 329 -1.66 20.14 6.97
C ILE A 329 -3.02 20.78 7.25
N VAL A 330 -3.01 21.95 7.88
CA VAL A 330 -4.21 22.78 8.03
C VAL A 330 -4.60 23.25 6.63
N LEU A 331 -5.66 22.68 6.06
CA LEU A 331 -6.24 23.21 4.82
C LEU A 331 -6.86 24.58 5.15
N SER A 332 -6.17 25.64 4.76
CA SER A 332 -6.70 27.01 4.86
C SER A 332 -7.84 27.18 3.87
N ASP A 333 -9.04 27.46 4.39
CA ASP A 333 -10.21 28.05 3.74
C ASP A 333 -10.28 27.95 2.21
N GLN A 334 -10.82 26.83 1.71
CA GLN A 334 -11.67 26.88 0.51
C GLN A 334 -13.04 26.30 0.86
N GLU A 335 -14.06 27.14 0.69
CA GLU A 335 -15.47 26.82 0.80
C GLU A 335 -15.79 25.64 -0.12
N ASP A 336 -16.32 24.56 0.44
CA ASP A 336 -17.15 23.61 -0.32
C ASP A 336 -18.33 23.23 0.58
N ASP A 337 -19.49 23.75 0.20
CA ASP A 337 -20.81 23.33 0.63
C ASP A 337 -20.99 21.85 0.31
N CYS A 338 -21.02 21.02 1.34
CA CYS A 338 -21.60 19.68 1.26
C CYS A 338 -22.75 19.63 2.27
N ASP A 339 -23.94 19.92 1.76
CA ASP A 339 -25.20 19.65 2.43
C ASP A 339 -25.25 18.17 2.86
N ASP A 340 -25.42 17.96 4.16
CA ASP A 340 -25.69 16.66 4.77
C ASP A 340 -27.12 16.23 4.36
N GLU A 341 -27.28 15.32 3.39
CA GLU A 341 -28.52 14.54 3.25
C GLU A 341 -28.60 13.53 4.40
N GLU A 342 -29.23 13.93 5.51
CA GLU A 342 -29.77 12.99 6.49
C GLU A 342 -30.90 12.18 5.85
N THR A 343 -30.66 10.90 5.57
CA THR A 343 -31.75 9.94 5.34
C THR A 343 -32.37 9.57 6.68
N ASP A 344 -33.48 10.24 6.98
CA ASP A 344 -34.40 9.99 8.08
C ASP A 344 -35.09 8.61 7.87
N GLU A 345 -34.63 7.57 8.58
CA GLU A 345 -35.33 6.29 8.66
C GLU A 345 -36.48 6.39 9.68
N THR A 346 -37.65 6.83 9.22
CA THR A 346 -38.88 6.75 10.01
C THR A 346 -39.33 5.29 10.15
N GLU A 347 -39.43 4.86 11.41
CA GLU A 347 -40.08 3.64 11.87
C GLU A 347 -41.48 3.48 11.27
N GLY A 348 -41.71 2.35 10.58
CA GLY A 348 -43.02 1.88 10.18
C GLY A 348 -43.41 0.66 11.01
N GLU A 349 -44.02 0.89 12.18
CA GLU A 349 -44.87 -0.09 12.83
C GLU A 349 -45.97 -0.53 11.85
N ASN A 350 -46.14 -1.83 11.66
CA ASN A 350 -47.37 -2.37 11.07
C ASN A 350 -47.86 -3.51 11.95
N ASP A 351 -48.84 -3.14 12.77
CA ASP A 351 -49.69 -4.00 13.59
C ASP A 351 -50.80 -4.61 12.71
N GLN A 352 -50.98 -5.93 12.84
CA GLN A 352 -52.20 -6.74 12.67
C GLN A 352 -53.12 -6.58 11.44
N ALA A 353 -53.31 -7.69 10.69
CA ALA A 353 -54.54 -8.52 10.70
C ALA A 353 -54.45 -9.66 9.67
#